data_AF-A0A1D2I5R9-F1
#
_entry.id   AF-A0A1D2I5R9-F1
#
_cell.length_a   1.000
_cell.length_b   1.000
_cell.length_c   1.000
_cell.angle_alpha   90.00
_cell.angle_beta   90.00
_cell.angle_gamma   90.00
#
_symmetry.space_group_name_H-M   'P 1'
#
loop_
_entity.id
_entity.type
_entity.pdbx_description
1 polymer ?
#
loop_
_entity_poly.entity_id
_entity_poly.type
_entity_poly.pdbx_seq_one_letter_code
_entity_poly.pdbx_strand_id
1 'polypeptide(L)' 'MDAAHTAIGTNTFSTVFQPTGLTMPTLRQDRIRDEAFEVEDPLHLIRLFGISAHTAMRYINAAHPERTSRLPR' A
#
# COMPACT_ATOMS: atom_id res chain seq x y z
N MET A 1 1.14 37.89 4.92
CA MET A 1 -0.06 37.15 4.50
C MET A 1 0.17 35.72 4.90
N ASP A 2 -0.62 35.27 5.87
CA ASP A 2 -0.48 34.01 6.61
C ASP A 2 -0.85 32.85 5.69
N ALA A 3 0.13 32.03 5.33
CA ALA A 3 -0.11 30.84 4.52
C ALA A 3 -0.67 29.74 5.44
N ALA A 4 -1.94 29.86 5.81
CA ALA A 4 -2.70 28.81 6.46
C ALA A 4 -2.78 27.62 5.49
N HIS A 5 -1.78 26.74 5.56
CA HIS A 5 -1.83 25.42 4.96
C HIS A 5 -2.89 24.68 5.78
N THR A 6 -4.14 24.75 5.34
CA THR A 6 -5.24 23.99 5.93
C THR A 6 -4.79 22.53 5.95
N ALA A 7 -4.35 22.07 7.12
CA ALA A 7 -4.18 20.66 7.38
C ALA A 7 -5.56 20.04 7.12
N ILE A 8 -5.72 19.38 5.97
CA ILE A 8 -6.95 18.66 5.67
C ILE A 8 -7.03 17.60 6.76
N GLY A 9 -7.94 17.82 7.71
CA GLY A 9 -8.11 16.91 8.82
C GLY A 9 -8.36 15.52 8.26
N THR A 10 -7.76 14.49 8.86
CA THR A 10 -7.90 13.09 8.43
C THR A 10 -9.38 12.68 8.29
N ASN A 11 -10.28 13.36 9.01
CA ASN A 11 -11.73 13.23 8.90
C ASN A 11 -12.32 13.61 7.54
N THR A 12 -11.79 14.63 6.85
CA THR A 12 -12.36 15.11 5.58
C THR A 12 -12.21 14.07 4.48
N PHE A 13 -11.09 13.34 4.45
CA PHE A 13 -10.89 12.24 3.49
C PHE A 13 -11.80 11.05 3.79
N SER A 14 -11.99 10.70 5.07
CA SER A 14 -12.91 9.61 5.45
C SER A 14 -14.34 9.86 4.98
N THR A 15 -14.82 11.10 4.99
CA THR A 15 -16.19 11.45 4.55
C THR A 15 -16.39 11.27 3.04
N VAL A 16 -15.34 11.42 2.23
CA VAL A 16 -15.43 11.24 0.76
C VAL A 16 -15.53 9.77 0.37
N PHE A 17 -14.87 8.87 1.11
CA PHE A 17 -14.85 7.44 0.80
C PHE A 17 -15.94 6.63 1.52
N GLN A 18 -16.56 7.20 2.56
CA GLN A 18 -17.69 6.62 3.30
C GLN A 18 -18.83 6.08 2.41
N PRO A 19 -19.28 6.77 1.34
CA PRO A 19 -20.35 6.28 0.47
C PRO A 19 -19.99 4.99 -0.28
N THR A 20 -18.70 4.73 -0.47
CA THR A 20 -18.20 3.56 -1.21
C THR A 20 -17.90 2.39 -0.27
N GLY A 21 -18.03 2.60 1.06
CA GLY A 21 -17.60 1.62 2.07
C GLY A 21 -16.08 1.41 2.13
N LEU A 22 -15.31 2.23 1.42
CA LEU A 22 -13.86 2.13 1.34
C LEU A 22 -13.22 2.98 2.43
N THR A 23 -12.17 2.44 3.06
CA THR A 23 -11.37 3.17 4.03
C THR A 23 -10.01 3.50 3.43
N MET A 24 -9.40 4.61 3.86
CA MET A 24 -8.04 4.99 3.43
C MET A 24 -7.01 3.87 3.66
N PRO A 25 -7.04 3.12 4.78
CA PRO A 25 -6.22 1.93 4.95
C PRO A 25 -6.42 0.87 3.87
N THR A 26 -7.67 0.59 3.47
CA THR A 26 -7.99 -0.39 2.42
C THR A 26 -7.43 0.04 1.08
N LEU A 27 -7.65 1.30 0.67
CA LEU A 27 -7.10 1.83 -0.59
C LEU A 27 -5.57 1.79 -0.62
N ARG A 28 -4.95 2.09 0.52
CA ARG A 28 -3.50 1.98 0.65
C ARG A 28 -3.03 0.54 0.49
N GLN A 29 -3.71 -0.43 1.12
CA GLN A 29 -3.37 -1.85 0.98
C GLN A 29 -3.52 -2.34 -0.45
N ASP A 30 -4.59 -1.92 -1.14
CA ASP A 30 -4.83 -2.26 -2.54
C ASP A 30 -3.72 -1.70 -3.43
N ARG A 31 -3.33 -0.43 -3.22
CA ARG A 31 -2.23 0.17 -3.99
C ARG A 31 -0.88 -0.50 -3.73
N ILE A 32 -0.59 -0.89 -2.49
CA ILE A 32 0.64 -1.66 -2.18
C ILE A 32 0.63 -3.01 -2.89
N ARG A 33 -0.53 -3.69 -2.91
CA ARG A 33 -0.69 -4.98 -3.59
C ARG A 33 -0.49 -4.84 -5.09
N ASP A 34 -1.15 -3.87 -5.71
CA ASP A 34 -1.06 -3.55 -7.13
C ASP A 34 0.40 -3.28 -7.56
N GLU A 35 1.10 -2.43 -6.81
CA GLU A 35 2.53 -2.16 -7.07
C GLU A 35 3.42 -3.40 -6.90
N ALA A 36 3.10 -4.28 -5.94
CA ALA A 36 3.83 -5.53 -5.75
C ALA A 36 3.65 -6.50 -6.93
N PHE A 37 2.49 -6.46 -7.61
CA PHE A 37 2.27 -7.19 -8.86
C PHE A 37 3.11 -6.62 -10.02
N GLU A 38 3.24 -5.30 -10.11
CA GLU A 38 3.96 -4.66 -11.23
C GLU A 38 5.48 -4.70 -11.10
N VAL A 39 6.04 -4.40 -9.92
CA VAL A 39 7.47 -4.07 -9.78
C VAL A 39 8.30 -5.21 -9.17
N GLU A 40 7.70 -6.17 -8.47
CA GLU A 40 8.37 -7.34 -7.87
C GLU A 40 9.60 -7.04 -6.95
N ASP A 41 9.88 -5.77 -6.63
CA ASP A 41 11.05 -5.35 -5.86
C ASP A 41 10.66 -4.92 -4.43
N PRO A 42 11.10 -5.64 -3.38
CA PRO A 42 10.81 -5.27 -1.99
C PRO A 42 11.39 -3.89 -1.61
N LEU A 43 12.54 -3.50 -2.17
CA LEU A 43 13.17 -2.22 -1.87
C LEU A 43 12.34 -1.05 -2.41
N HIS A 44 11.73 -1.22 -3.58
CA HIS A 44 10.80 -0.26 -4.15
C HIS A 44 9.59 -0.04 -3.24
N LEU A 45 8.95 -1.12 -2.76
CA LEU A 45 7.79 -1.01 -1.86
C LEU A 45 8.15 -0.34 -0.52
N ILE A 46 9.32 -0.63 0.04
CA ILE A 46 9.81 0.01 1.27
C ILE A 46 9.99 1.51 1.05
N ARG A 47 10.59 1.93 -0.07
CA ARG A 47 10.83 3.34 -0.38
C ARG A 47 9.53 4.10 -0.70
N LEU A 48 8.65 3.49 -1.46
CA LEU A 48 7.41 4.11 -1.92
C LEU A 48 6.36 4.22 -0.81
N PHE A 49 6.21 3.17 -0.01
CA PHE A 49 5.16 3.11 1.00
C PHE A 49 5.67 3.24 2.43
N GLY A 50 6.98 3.18 2.70
CA GLY A 50 7.51 3.25 4.07
C GLY A 50 7.11 2.04 4.93
N ILE A 51 6.93 0.87 4.31
CA ILE A 51 6.61 -0.38 5.00
C ILE A 51 7.87 -1.15 5.39
N SER A 52 7.77 -2.05 6.36
CA SER A 52 8.90 -2.91 6.75
C SER A 52 9.29 -3.90 5.64
N ALA A 53 10.55 -4.35 5.64
CA ALA A 53 11.02 -5.39 4.72
C ALA A 53 10.18 -6.68 4.83
N HIS A 54 9.80 -7.08 6.03
CA HIS A 54 8.93 -8.24 6.24
C HIS A 54 7.55 -8.03 5.58
N THR A 55 6.98 -6.83 5.71
CA THR A 55 5.72 -6.49 5.05
C THR A 55 5.85 -6.49 3.53
N ALA A 56 6.91 -5.89 2.98
CA ALA A 56 7.16 -5.84 1.54
C ALA A 56 7.28 -7.26 0.94
N MET A 57 8.06 -8.14 1.59
CA MET A 57 8.19 -9.54 1.17
C MET A 57 6.85 -10.28 1.21
N ARG A 58 6.00 -10.04 2.22
CA ARG A 58 4.65 -10.65 2.28
C ARG A 58 3.79 -10.24 1.09
N TYR A 59 3.82 -8.96 0.70
CA TYR A 59 3.08 -8.49 -0.47
C TYR A 59 3.59 -9.09 -1.77
N ILE A 60 4.90 -9.18 -1.95
CA ILE A 60 5.50 -9.79 -3.14
C ILE A 60 5.18 -11.28 -3.24
N ASN A 61 5.31 -12.03 -2.13
CA ASN A 61 4.95 -13.44 -2.10
C ASN A 61 3.46 -13.68 -2.39
N ALA A 62 2.59 -12.78 -1.93
CA ALA A 62 1.15 -12.87 -2.19
C ALA A 62 0.78 -12.46 -3.63
N ALA A 63 1.58 -11.57 -4.25
CA ALA A 63 1.41 -11.17 -5.64
C ALA A 63 1.93 -12.26 -6.61
N HIS A 64 2.97 -13.00 -6.23
CA HIS A 64 3.66 -13.96 -7.10
C HIS A 64 3.75 -15.38 -6.50
N PRO A 65 2.61 -16.05 -6.25
CA PRO A 65 2.57 -17.35 -5.59
C PRO A 65 3.30 -18.45 -6.40
N GLU A 66 3.29 -18.38 -7.74
CA GLU A 66 3.96 -19.32 -8.64
C GLU A 66 5.49 -19.34 -8.49
N ARG A 67 6.11 -18.29 -7.93
CA ARG A 67 7.55 -18.24 -7.67
C ARG A 67 7.89 -18.78 -6.29
N THR A 68 7.01 -18.58 -5.31
CA THR A 68 7.17 -19.15 -3.95
C THR A 68 6.99 -20.68 -3.93
N SER A 69 6.20 -21.24 -4.85
CA SER A 69 5.99 -22.69 -4.98
C SER A 69 7.15 -23.44 -5.67
N ARG A 70 8.08 -22.73 -6.34
CA ARG A 70 9.24 -23.32 -7.02
C ARG A 70 10.48 -23.45 -6.14
N LEU A 71 10.42 -23.07 -4.85
CA LEU A 71 11.44 -23.46 -3.89
C LEU A 71 11.27 -24.96 -3.58
N PRO A 72 12.23 -25.83 -3.93
CA PRO A 72 12.21 -27.22 -3.49
C PRO A 72 12.34 -27.21 -1.96
N ARG A 73 11.50 -28.00 -1.29
CA ARG A 73 11.62 -28.30 0.14
C ARG A 73 12.91 -29.06 0.45
#